data_AF-A0A1F8UUX3-F1
#
_entry.id   AF-A0A1F8UUX3-F1
#
_cell.length_a   1.000
_cell.length_b   1.000
_cell.length_c   1.000
_cell.angle_alpha   90.00
_cell.angle_beta   90.00
_cell.angle_gamma   90.00
#
_symmetry.space_group_name_H-M   'P 1'
#
loop_
_entity.id
_entity.type
_entity.pdbx_description
1 polymer ?
#
loop_
_entity_poly.entity_id
_entity_poly.type
_entity_poly.pdbx_seq_one_letter_code
_entity_poly.pdbx_strand_id
1 'polypeptide(L)'
;MDINQNAIILTPKTPVAGDKLKINYTGYLTQTGDNNIYAHLGYTDNTKNWSDVSNIQMYRNANNDFEAIVSVKDKQCLNFSFYDANGNWDNNYQNNYSFNIKTRPDW
;
A
#
# COMPACT_ATOMS: atom_id res chain seq x y z
N MET A 1 16.43 -8.81 -5.60
CA MET A 1 15.89 -7.44 -5.72
C MET A 1 14.54 -7.63 -6.36
N ASP A 2 13.46 -7.60 -5.56
CA ASP A 2 12.13 -7.94 -6.04
C ASP A 2 11.62 -6.84 -6.97
N ILE A 3 11.69 -7.15 -8.26
CA ILE A 3 11.24 -6.34 -9.41
C ILE A 3 9.79 -5.83 -9.33
N ASN A 4 9.00 -6.37 -8.39
CA ASN A 4 7.56 -6.11 -8.27
C ASN A 4 7.18 -5.07 -7.20
N GLN A 5 8.12 -4.54 -6.39
CA GLN A 5 7.81 -3.47 -5.43
C GLN A 5 8.02 -2.05 -5.98
N ASN A 6 8.46 -1.91 -7.24
CA ASN A 6 8.88 -0.63 -7.82
C ASN A 6 7.75 0.42 -7.96
N ALA A 7 6.49 0.00 -7.79
CA ALA A 7 5.32 0.88 -7.87
C ALA A 7 4.92 1.48 -6.51
N ILE A 8 5.55 1.07 -5.40
CA ILE A 8 5.24 1.59 -4.07
C ILE A 8 6.50 2.01 -3.34
N ILE A 9 6.48 3.22 -2.79
CA ILE A 9 7.47 3.71 -1.85
C ILE A 9 6.80 3.87 -0.49
N LEU A 10 7.32 3.17 0.50
CA LEU A 10 6.88 3.25 1.90
C LEU A 10 7.81 4.15 2.71
N THR A 11 7.24 5.04 3.51
CA THR A 11 7.97 5.87 4.48
C THR A 11 7.31 5.78 5.86
N PRO A 12 8.00 5.27 6.89
CA PRO A 12 9.36 4.71 6.85
C PRO A 12 9.44 3.43 5.99
N LYS A 13 10.62 3.13 5.44
CA LYS A 13 10.85 1.90 4.64
C LYS A 13 10.70 0.61 5.46
N THR A 14 10.77 0.72 6.78
CA THR A 14 10.65 -0.41 7.70
C THR A 14 9.68 0.00 8.80
N PRO A 15 8.38 0.02 8.49
CA PRO A 15 7.37 0.41 9.46
C PRO A 15 7.27 -0.60 10.59
N VAL A 16 6.95 -0.09 11.78
CA VAL A 16 6.58 -0.88 12.94
C VAL A 16 5.13 -0.62 13.33
N ALA A 17 4.51 -1.55 14.06
CA ALA A 17 3.17 -1.33 14.59
C ALA A 17 3.14 -0.07 15.48
N GLY A 18 2.13 0.78 15.27
CA GLY A 18 2.00 2.10 15.86
C GLY A 18 2.51 3.26 14.99
N ASP A 19 3.27 2.98 13.93
CA ASP A 19 3.76 4.03 13.03
C ASP A 19 2.64 4.65 12.18
N LYS A 20 2.87 5.90 11.76
CA LYS A 20 2.21 6.45 10.58
C LYS A 20 3.01 6.08 9.34
N LEU A 21 2.42 5.28 8.47
CA LEU A 21 3.00 4.85 7.21
C LEU A 21 2.49 5.73 6.08
N LYS A 22 3.39 6.46 5.44
CA LYS A 22 3.13 7.11 4.16
C LYS A 22 3.35 6.10 3.04
N ILE A 23 2.33 5.95 2.20
CA ILE A 23 2.33 5.14 0.98
C ILE A 23 2.40 6.13 -0.19
N ASN A 24 3.38 5.98 -1.07
CA ASN A 24 3.44 6.69 -2.34
C ASN A 24 3.40 5.67 -3.48
N TYR A 25 2.35 5.72 -4.29
CA TYR A 25 2.08 4.82 -5.40
C TYR A 25 2.44 5.50 -6.73
N THR A 26 3.29 4.83 -7.50
CA THR A 26 3.86 5.28 -8.78
C THR A 26 3.55 4.31 -9.93
N GLY A 27 2.61 3.39 -9.72
CA GLY A 27 2.24 2.36 -10.70
C GLY A 27 1.40 2.90 -11.86
N TYR A 28 0.86 2.00 -12.68
CA TYR A 28 0.31 2.39 -13.98
C TYR A 28 -0.96 3.24 -13.89
N LEU A 29 -1.76 3.13 -12.81
CA LEU A 29 -2.96 3.96 -12.63
C LEU A 29 -2.63 5.45 -12.51
N THR A 30 -1.38 5.81 -12.23
CA THR A 30 -0.95 7.22 -12.23
C THR A 30 -1.09 7.89 -13.61
N GLN A 31 -1.07 7.09 -14.67
CA GLN A 31 -1.08 7.51 -16.08
C GLN A 31 -2.48 7.59 -16.69
N THR A 32 -3.52 7.08 -16.02
CA THR A 32 -4.88 6.99 -16.57
C THR A 32 -5.63 8.32 -16.57
N GLY A 33 -5.04 9.38 -16.00
CA GLY A 33 -5.67 10.69 -15.85
C GLY A 33 -6.77 10.74 -14.79
N ASP A 34 -7.15 9.61 -14.18
CA ASP A 34 -8.09 9.56 -13.07
C ASP A 34 -7.44 10.15 -11.81
N ASN A 35 -8.23 10.82 -10.97
CA ASN A 35 -7.82 11.36 -9.68
C ASN A 35 -8.45 10.60 -8.51
N ASN A 36 -9.38 9.69 -8.78
CA ASN A 36 -10.05 8.87 -7.78
C ASN A 36 -9.34 7.51 -7.67
N ILE A 37 -8.11 7.54 -7.17
CA ILE A 37 -7.32 6.34 -6.89
C ILE A 37 -7.45 5.98 -5.41
N TYR A 38 -7.61 4.69 -5.14
CA TYR A 38 -7.77 4.15 -3.80
C TYR A 38 -6.73 3.08 -3.52
N ALA A 39 -6.18 3.09 -2.31
CA ALA A 39 -5.41 1.98 -1.77
C ALA A 39 -6.37 1.01 -1.06
N HIS A 40 -6.43 -0.22 -1.55
CA HIS A 40 -7.02 -1.36 -0.87
C HIS A 40 -5.93 -2.04 -0.05
N LEU A 41 -6.03 -1.99 1.28
CA LEU A 41 -5.00 -2.54 2.17
C LEU A 41 -5.59 -3.36 3.32
N GLY A 42 -4.82 -4.34 3.78
CA GLY A 42 -5.17 -5.18 4.92
C GLY A 42 -4.01 -6.06 5.37
N TYR A 43 -4.15 -6.70 6.52
CA TYR A 43 -3.12 -7.56 7.09
C TYR A 43 -3.35 -9.02 6.74
N THR A 44 -2.25 -9.75 6.57
CA THR A 44 -2.25 -11.19 6.33
C THR A 44 -1.16 -11.88 7.15
N ASP A 45 -1.43 -13.12 7.53
CA ASP A 45 -0.49 -14.08 8.11
C ASP A 45 0.35 -14.81 7.03
N ASN A 46 0.62 -14.14 5.90
CA ASN A 46 1.18 -14.70 4.67
C ASN A 46 0.26 -15.70 3.94
N THR A 47 -1.05 -15.62 4.18
CA THR A 47 -2.07 -16.34 3.39
C THR A 47 -2.80 -15.41 2.44
N LYS A 48 -3.77 -15.95 1.67
CA LYS A 48 -4.65 -15.15 0.81
C LYS A 48 -5.75 -14.43 1.57
N ASN A 49 -5.91 -14.70 2.87
CA ASN A 49 -6.95 -14.09 3.68
C ASN A 49 -6.46 -12.75 4.22
N TRP A 50 -7.27 -11.72 4.02
CA TRP A 50 -6.96 -10.37 4.50
C TRP A 50 -7.86 -10.07 5.71
N SER A 51 -7.31 -9.37 6.68
CA SER A 51 -8.00 -8.88 7.87
C SER A 51 -7.82 -7.36 8.01
N ASP A 52 -8.73 -6.72 8.75
CA ASP A 52 -8.77 -5.25 8.92
C ASP A 52 -8.64 -4.49 7.59
N VAL A 53 -9.39 -4.95 6.59
CA VAL A 53 -9.36 -4.42 5.23
C VAL A 53 -9.96 -3.02 5.21
N SER A 54 -9.27 -2.11 4.54
CA SER A 54 -9.73 -0.74 4.33
C SER A 54 -9.46 -0.28 2.90
N ASN A 55 -10.32 0.63 2.43
CA ASN A 55 -10.13 1.36 1.19
C ASN A 55 -9.88 2.82 1.54
N ILE A 56 -8.71 3.33 1.19
CA ILE A 56 -8.29 4.69 1.51
C ILE A 56 -8.11 5.45 0.21
N GLN A 57 -8.87 6.54 0.06
CA GLN A 57 -8.67 7.44 -1.06
C GLN A 57 -7.28 8.07 -0.97
N MET A 58 -6.56 8.04 -2.10
CA MET A 58 -5.24 8.63 -2.23
C MET A 58 -5.34 10.01 -2.88
N TYR A 59 -4.36 10.86 -2.60
CA TYR A 59 -4.27 12.20 -3.18
C TYR A 59 -3.12 12.29 -4.15
N ARG A 60 -3.35 12.91 -5.31
CA ARG A 60 -2.29 13.17 -6.28
C ARG A 60 -1.35 14.25 -5.74
N ASN A 61 -0.04 13.96 -5.70
CA ASN A 61 0.97 14.90 -5.25
C ASN A 61 1.63 15.66 -6.42
N ALA A 62 2.56 16.57 -6.11
CA ALA A 62 3.23 17.41 -7.11
C ALA A 62 4.08 16.63 -8.14
N ASN A 63 4.43 15.38 -7.86
CA ASN A 63 5.17 14.51 -8.77
C ASN A 63 4.24 13.67 -9.67
N ASN A 64 2.91 13.90 -9.62
CA ASN A 64 1.87 13.08 -10.23
C ASN A 64 1.73 11.65 -9.68
N ASP A 65 2.36 11.36 -8.54
CA ASP A 65 2.15 10.12 -7.80
C ASP A 65 0.90 10.23 -6.92
N PHE A 66 0.43 9.10 -6.39
CA PHE A 66 -0.66 9.07 -5.41
C PHE A 66 -0.16 8.74 -4.03
N GLU A 67 -0.59 9.51 -3.02
CA GLU A 67 -0.17 9.30 -1.64
C GLU A 67 -1.33 9.19 -0.65
N ALA A 68 -1.09 8.38 0.39
CA ALA A 68 -1.95 8.26 1.56
C ALA A 68 -1.10 8.04 2.81
N ILE A 69 -1.64 8.44 3.97
CA ILE A 69 -1.04 8.16 5.28
C ILE A 69 -2.00 7.26 6.05
N VAL A 70 -1.51 6.10 6.50
CA VAL A 70 -2.28 5.14 7.29
C VAL A 70 -1.59 4.87 8.62
N SER A 71 -2.35 4.47 9.63
CA SER A 71 -1.78 3.99 10.90
C SER A 71 -1.54 2.49 10.80
N VAL A 72 -0.32 2.05 11.11
CA VAL A 72 0.02 0.62 11.18
C VAL A 72 -0.50 0.08 12.50
N LYS A 73 -1.44 -0.86 12.44
CA LYS A 73 -2.17 -1.39 13.59
C LYS A 73 -1.69 -2.77 14.02
N ASP A 74 -1.19 -3.57 13.07
CA ASP A 74 -0.77 -4.94 13.30
C ASP A 74 0.70 -5.15 12.91
N LYS A 75 1.33 -6.18 13.48
CA LYS A 75 2.69 -6.66 13.20
C LYS A 75 2.71 -7.68 12.05
N GLN A 76 1.55 -8.14 11.59
CA GLN A 76 1.39 -9.01 10.42
C GLN A 76 1.85 -8.34 9.12
N CYS A 77 1.91 -9.13 8.04
CA CYS A 77 2.29 -8.62 6.73
C CYS A 77 1.18 -7.73 6.17
N LEU A 78 1.55 -6.54 5.69
CA LEU A 78 0.63 -5.58 5.12
C LEU A 78 0.59 -5.77 3.60
N ASN A 79 -0.61 -6.02 3.06
CA ASN A 79 -0.86 -6.13 1.64
C ASN A 79 -1.50 -4.86 1.07
N PHE A 80 -1.16 -4.54 -0.18
CA PHE A 80 -1.74 -3.45 -0.94
C PHE A 80 -2.16 -3.91 -2.34
N SER A 81 -3.28 -3.36 -2.79
CA SER A 81 -3.69 -3.27 -4.19
C SER A 81 -4.27 -1.88 -4.42
N PHE A 82 -4.28 -1.41 -5.66
CA PHE A 82 -4.81 -0.10 -6.00
C PHE A 82 -5.92 -0.24 -7.02
N TYR A 83 -6.90 0.65 -6.97
CA TYR A 83 -7.94 0.71 -7.97
C TYR A 83 -8.38 2.13 -8.25
N ASP A 84 -8.91 2.35 -9.45
CA ASP A 84 -9.52 3.62 -9.86
C ASP A 84 -11.06 3.53 -9.83
N ALA A 85 -11.74 4.66 -10.01
CA ALA A 85 -13.21 4.70 -9.99
C ALA A 85 -13.86 4.00 -11.20
N ASN A 86 -13.07 3.65 -12.22
CA ASN A 86 -13.53 2.98 -13.44
C ASN A 86 -13.41 1.44 -13.33
N GLY A 87 -12.94 0.92 -12.19
CA GLY A 87 -12.83 -0.51 -11.93
C GLY A 87 -11.53 -1.13 -12.45
N ASN A 88 -10.53 -0.33 -12.81
CA ASN A 88 -9.19 -0.84 -13.13
C ASN A 88 -8.45 -1.14 -11.83
N TRP A 89 -7.77 -2.29 -11.78
CA TRP A 89 -7.02 -2.74 -10.61
C TRP A 89 -5.53 -2.85 -10.93
N ASP A 90 -4.70 -2.30 -10.08
CA ASP A 90 -3.30 -2.66 -9.95
C ASP A 90 -3.10 -3.54 -8.72
N ASN A 91 -3.17 -4.85 -8.93
CA ASN A 91 -2.91 -5.87 -7.92
C ASN A 91 -1.61 -6.63 -8.22
N ASN A 92 -0.67 -6.01 -8.94
CA ASN A 92 0.62 -6.61 -9.27
C ASN A 92 0.48 -8.02 -9.89
N TYR A 93 -0.38 -8.16 -10.89
CA TYR A 93 -0.68 -9.44 -11.55
C TYR A 93 -1.15 -10.53 -10.56
N GLN A 94 -2.10 -10.18 -9.69
CA GLN A 94 -2.66 -11.05 -8.64
C GLN A 94 -1.71 -11.40 -7.48
N ASN A 95 -0.49 -10.87 -7.46
CA ASN A 95 0.46 -11.09 -6.37
C ASN A 95 0.27 -10.09 -5.22
N ASN A 96 -0.41 -8.97 -5.48
CA ASN A 96 -0.47 -7.81 -4.60
C ASN A 96 0.93 -7.27 -4.25
N TYR A 97 0.99 -6.21 -3.45
CA TYR A 97 2.24 -5.75 -2.88
C TYR A 97 2.26 -6.07 -1.38
N SER A 98 3.25 -6.86 -0.93
CA SER A 98 3.32 -7.36 0.44
C SER A 98 4.56 -6.83 1.16
N PHE A 99 4.38 -6.34 2.39
CA PHE A 99 5.45 -5.78 3.21
C PHE A 99 5.37 -6.30 4.64
N ASN A 100 6.49 -6.81 5.16
CA ASN A 100 6.60 -7.29 6.53
C ASN A 100 6.72 -6.09 7.49
N ILE A 101 5.82 -6.01 8.47
CA ILE A 101 5.93 -5.03 9.55
C ILE A 101 6.94 -5.56 10.58
N LYS A 102 7.89 -4.73 11.00
CA LYS A 102 8.83 -5.13 12.06
C LYS A 102 8.28 -4.83 13.44
N THR A 103 8.77 -5.55 14.44
CA THR A 103 8.59 -5.16 15.84
C THR A 103 9.59 -4.07 16.20
N ARG A 104 9.12 -3.06 16.95
CA ARG A 104 10.03 -2.14 17.64
C ARG A 104 10.84 -2.99 18.64
N PRO A 105 12.17 -2.81 18.74
CA PRO A 105 12.93 -3.46 19.80
C PRO A 105 12.42 -2.93 21.15
N ASP A 106 12.06 -3.84 22.04
CA ASP A 106 11.79 -3.49 23.44
C ASP A 106 13.16 -3.17 24.07
N TRP A 107 13.38 -1.90 24.43
CA TRP A 107 14.47 -1.46 25.31
C TRP A 107 13.90 -0.70 26.49
#